data_AF-A0A839T932-F1
#
_entry.id   AF-A0A839T932-F1
#
_cell.length_a   1.000
_cell.length_b   1.000
_cell.length_c   1.000
_cell.angle_alpha   90.00
_cell.angle_beta   90.00
_cell.angle_gamma   90.00
#
_symmetry.space_group_name_H-M   'P 1'
#
loop_
_entity.id
_entity.type
_entity.pdbx_description
1 polymer ?
#
loop_
_entity_poly.entity_id
_entity_poly.type
_entity_poly.pdbx_seq_one_letter_code
_entity_poly.pdbx_strand_id
1 'polypeptide(L)'
;MRGSERWLSLGWRHPLWDLHRFYLSLSKQKAFQQAWLEELRSKRAIELPDGSELPIEAQLVDLFFEYQEERKIQLLKAESFLRTEAEALAFCESKNEAVRRTRTKNADHHQSSKAMIAAVSAVAREVSNKHGTTANLDPQTRCVWCSTNDLHVSARNLDGAIPGLANPLIVWEIKEYWGQTKGGSKMSDAVYECHLVGMELREFESKSGISINHIVFVDGKEQWSVRKSDLRRFIDLLNQGLIDYLIIGREVEEEWEIVLDNLLSSSSVRQ
;
A
#
# COMPACT_ATOMS: atom_id res chain seq x y z
N MET A 1 5.32 7.82 2.26
CA MET A 1 4.17 8.64 1.79
C MET A 1 2.92 8.43 2.63
N ARG A 2 2.20 9.52 2.97
CA ARG A 2 0.82 9.49 3.51
C ARG A 2 -0.15 9.87 2.39
N GLY A 3 -1.36 9.29 2.39
CA GLY A 3 -2.42 9.70 1.46
C GLY A 3 -2.74 11.18 1.61
N SER A 4 -3.06 11.86 0.50
CA SER A 4 -3.48 13.26 0.58
C SER A 4 -4.83 13.35 1.30
N GLU A 5 -4.95 14.25 2.27
CA GLU A 5 -6.20 14.48 3.02
C GLU A 5 -7.39 14.73 2.09
N ARG A 6 -7.13 15.41 0.96
CA ARG A 6 -8.13 15.62 -0.10
C ARG A 6 -8.77 14.31 -0.55
N TRP A 7 -7.97 13.31 -0.89
CA TRP A 7 -8.47 12.04 -1.42
C TRP A 7 -9.02 11.15 -0.32
N LEU A 8 -8.36 11.11 0.84
CA LEU A 8 -8.81 10.34 2.00
C LEU A 8 -10.19 10.79 2.48
N SER A 9 -10.49 12.09 2.43
CA SER A 9 -11.79 12.64 2.84
C SER A 9 -12.98 12.18 1.98
N LEU A 10 -12.74 11.70 0.76
CA LEU A 10 -13.79 11.15 -0.11
C LEU A 10 -14.32 9.82 0.43
N GLY A 11 -13.47 9.07 1.16
CA GLY A 11 -13.75 7.72 1.61
C GLY A 11 -13.55 6.67 0.51
N TRP A 12 -13.27 5.44 0.96
CA TRP A 12 -12.87 4.33 0.09
C TRP A 12 -13.98 3.79 -0.83
N ARG A 13 -15.23 4.20 -0.61
CA ARG A 13 -16.41 3.85 -1.44
C ARG A 13 -16.88 4.99 -2.35
N HIS A 14 -16.13 6.09 -2.45
CA HIS A 14 -16.49 7.20 -3.32
C HIS A 14 -16.56 6.76 -4.80
N PRO A 15 -17.55 7.22 -5.60
CA PRO A 15 -17.72 6.83 -7.01
C PRO A 15 -16.50 7.12 -7.91
N LEU A 16 -15.62 8.04 -7.49
CA LEU A 16 -14.35 8.34 -8.16
C LEU A 16 -13.52 7.06 -8.40
N TRP A 17 -13.52 6.15 -7.42
CA TRP A 17 -12.68 4.96 -7.48
C TRP A 17 -13.17 3.97 -8.53
N ASP A 18 -14.48 3.86 -8.73
CA ASP A 18 -15.05 3.01 -9.78
C ASP A 18 -14.87 3.62 -11.17
N LEU A 19 -15.04 4.94 -11.31
CA LEU A 19 -14.72 5.65 -12.55
C LEU A 19 -13.25 5.47 -12.93
N HIS A 20 -12.35 5.58 -11.97
CA HIS A 20 -10.92 5.33 -12.17
C HIS A 20 -10.62 3.89 -12.55
N ARG A 21 -11.21 2.90 -11.88
CA ARG A 21 -11.04 1.47 -12.23
C ARG A 21 -11.53 1.19 -13.64
N PHE A 22 -12.67 1.75 -14.04
CA PHE A 22 -13.17 1.63 -15.40
C PHE A 22 -12.17 2.21 -16.40
N TYR A 23 -11.67 3.43 -16.19
CA TYR A 23 -10.61 4.03 -17.00
C TYR A 23 -9.37 3.11 -17.11
N LEU A 24 -8.94 2.48 -16.02
CA LEU A 24 -7.82 1.55 -16.01
C LEU A 24 -8.08 0.27 -16.82
N SER A 25 -9.33 -0.20 -16.90
CA SER A 25 -9.68 -1.36 -17.73
C SER A 25 -9.52 -1.10 -19.24
N LEU A 26 -9.57 0.16 -19.65
CA LEU A 26 -9.36 0.58 -21.05
C LEU A 26 -7.88 0.60 -21.46
N SER A 27 -6.96 0.37 -20.52
CA SER A 27 -5.52 0.58 -20.73
C SER A 27 -4.87 -0.24 -21.84
N LYS A 28 -5.47 -1.36 -22.26
CA LYS A 28 -5.00 -2.18 -23.38
C LYS A 28 -5.36 -1.60 -24.76
N GLN A 29 -6.30 -0.65 -24.82
CA GLN A 29 -6.77 -0.03 -26.05
C GLN A 29 -6.48 1.48 -26.00
N LYS A 30 -5.22 1.87 -26.23
CA LYS A 30 -4.76 3.24 -25.97
C LYS A 30 -5.52 4.33 -26.75
N ALA A 31 -5.83 4.08 -28.01
CA ALA A 31 -6.63 5.00 -28.82
C ALA A 31 -8.04 5.17 -28.23
N PHE A 32 -8.69 4.06 -27.85
CA PHE A 32 -10.00 4.08 -27.21
C PHE A 32 -9.97 4.78 -25.84
N GLN A 33 -8.95 4.50 -25.03
CA GLN A 33 -8.75 5.15 -23.73
C GLN A 33 -8.63 6.68 -23.86
N GLN A 34 -7.93 7.16 -24.90
CA GLN A 34 -7.78 8.59 -25.14
C GLN A 34 -9.09 9.22 -25.62
N ALA A 35 -9.78 8.60 -26.58
CA ALA A 35 -11.09 9.06 -27.03
C ALA A 35 -12.11 9.12 -25.88
N TRP A 36 -12.08 8.11 -24.99
CA TRP A 36 -12.93 8.08 -23.80
C TRP A 36 -12.66 9.24 -22.84
N LEU A 37 -11.41 9.67 -22.67
CA LEU A 37 -11.08 10.84 -21.85
C LEU A 37 -11.65 12.14 -22.45
N GLU A 38 -11.56 12.29 -23.77
CA GLU A 38 -12.11 13.45 -24.50
C GLU A 38 -13.65 13.48 -24.40
N GLU A 39 -14.28 12.32 -24.51
CA GLU A 39 -15.72 12.16 -24.36
C GLU A 39 -16.18 12.44 -22.93
N LEU A 40 -15.54 11.85 -21.91
CA LEU A 40 -15.89 12.09 -20.52
C LEU A 40 -15.78 13.58 -20.16
N ARG A 41 -14.75 14.26 -20.68
CA ARG A 41 -14.55 15.70 -20.44
C ARG A 41 -15.62 16.57 -21.10
N SER A 42 -16.08 16.20 -22.29
CA SER A 42 -17.02 17.00 -23.09
C SER A 42 -18.48 16.69 -22.76
N LYS A 43 -18.85 15.42 -22.78
CA LYS A 43 -20.24 14.96 -22.56
C LYS A 43 -20.61 14.80 -21.09
N ARG A 44 -19.62 14.54 -20.22
CA ARG A 44 -19.84 14.18 -18.80
C ARG A 44 -20.79 12.99 -18.66
N ALA A 45 -20.62 12.01 -19.54
CA ALA A 45 -21.38 10.77 -19.54
C ALA A 45 -20.49 9.63 -20.04
N ILE A 46 -20.89 8.39 -19.77
CA ILE A 46 -20.28 7.18 -20.33
C ILE A 46 -21.31 6.50 -21.23
N GLU A 47 -20.97 6.29 -22.49
CA GLU A 47 -21.78 5.50 -23.42
C GLU A 47 -21.73 4.01 -23.05
N LEU A 48 -22.90 3.37 -22.94
CA LEU A 48 -23.07 1.97 -22.62
C LEU A 48 -23.24 1.13 -23.90
N PRO A 49 -22.97 -0.19 -23.86
CA PRO A 49 -23.06 -1.05 -25.04
C PRO A 49 -24.45 -1.11 -25.69
N ASP A 50 -25.51 -0.79 -24.96
CA ASP A 50 -26.89 -0.72 -25.46
C ASP A 50 -27.25 0.63 -26.08
N GLY A 51 -26.29 1.56 -26.18
CA GLY A 51 -26.45 2.92 -26.69
C GLY A 51 -27.07 3.89 -25.69
N SER A 52 -27.36 3.46 -24.46
CA SER A 52 -27.75 4.37 -23.39
C SER A 52 -26.54 5.10 -22.81
N GLU A 53 -26.77 6.25 -22.16
CA GLU A 53 -25.71 7.02 -21.52
C GLU A 53 -25.87 6.98 -20.00
N LEU A 54 -24.76 6.74 -19.29
CA LEU A 54 -24.66 6.93 -17.85
C LEU A 54 -24.15 8.35 -17.57
N PRO A 55 -25.00 9.29 -17.12
CA PRO A 55 -24.55 10.63 -16.78
C PRO A 55 -23.60 10.59 -15.58
N ILE A 56 -22.52 11.38 -15.66
CA ILE A 56 -21.52 11.53 -14.61
C ILE A 56 -21.57 12.98 -14.11
N GLU A 57 -21.66 13.15 -12.80
CA GLU A 57 -21.68 14.48 -12.20
C GLU A 57 -20.43 15.28 -12.56
N ALA A 58 -20.60 16.58 -12.88
CA ALA A 58 -19.49 17.43 -13.32
C ALA A 58 -18.34 17.47 -12.30
N GLN A 59 -18.67 17.55 -11.01
CA GLN A 59 -17.67 17.53 -9.93
C GLN A 59 -16.86 16.23 -9.89
N LEU A 60 -17.51 15.10 -10.21
CA LEU A 60 -16.85 13.80 -10.25
C LEU A 60 -15.88 13.70 -11.44
N VAL A 61 -16.26 14.27 -12.60
CA VAL A 61 -15.37 14.38 -13.76
C VAL A 61 -14.15 15.24 -13.45
N ASP A 62 -14.35 16.39 -12.82
CA ASP A 62 -13.26 17.29 -12.43
C ASP A 62 -12.30 16.60 -11.45
N LEU A 63 -12.84 15.98 -10.39
CA LEU A 63 -12.07 15.19 -9.43
C LEU A 63 -11.27 14.08 -10.10
N PHE A 64 -11.86 13.38 -11.08
CA PHE A 64 -11.17 12.32 -11.82
C PHE A 64 -9.92 12.85 -12.53
N PHE A 65 -10.02 13.97 -13.24
CA PHE A 65 -8.87 14.52 -13.96
C PHE A 65 -7.81 15.09 -13.02
N GLU A 66 -8.22 15.76 -11.95
CA GLU A 66 -7.29 16.21 -10.90
C GLU A 66 -6.55 15.02 -10.27
N TYR A 67 -7.26 13.93 -10.00
CA TYR A 67 -6.66 12.71 -9.48
C TYR A 67 -5.65 12.09 -10.45
N GLN A 68 -5.94 12.07 -11.76
CA GLN A 68 -4.99 11.56 -12.75
C GLN A 68 -3.67 12.35 -12.76
N GLU A 69 -3.71 13.68 -12.61
CA GLU A 69 -2.48 14.49 -12.57
C GLU A 69 -1.69 14.27 -11.28
N GLU A 70 -2.37 14.32 -10.12
CA GLU A 70 -1.72 14.06 -8.83
C GLU A 70 -1.09 12.67 -8.79
N ARG A 71 -1.79 11.66 -9.29
CA ARG A 71 -1.29 10.28 -9.37
C ARG A 71 -0.03 10.15 -10.22
N LYS A 72 0.14 10.96 -11.27
CA LYS A 72 1.40 10.97 -12.05
C LYS A 72 2.55 11.54 -11.24
N ILE A 73 2.32 12.64 -10.51
CA ILE A 73 3.31 13.28 -9.65
C ILE A 73 3.75 12.32 -8.55
N GLN A 74 2.80 11.67 -7.90
CA GLN A 74 3.06 10.68 -6.85
C GLN A 74 3.83 9.46 -7.37
N LEU A 75 3.58 9.01 -8.60
CA LEU A 75 4.39 7.95 -9.20
C LEU A 75 5.84 8.41 -9.39
N LEU A 76 6.09 9.60 -9.94
CA LEU A 76 7.45 10.09 -10.15
C LEU A 76 8.21 10.18 -8.82
N LYS A 77 7.53 10.65 -7.76
CA LYS A 77 8.06 10.66 -6.40
C LYS A 77 8.38 9.24 -5.93
N ALA A 78 7.44 8.31 -6.02
CA ALA A 78 7.62 6.91 -5.63
C ALA A 78 8.82 6.25 -6.33
N GLU A 79 8.94 6.42 -7.66
CA GLU A 79 10.06 5.86 -8.43
C GLU A 79 11.43 6.41 -7.97
N SER A 80 11.48 7.66 -7.54
CA SER A 80 12.72 8.30 -7.07
C SER A 80 13.23 7.75 -5.73
N PHE A 81 12.35 7.19 -4.91
CA PHE A 81 12.70 6.65 -3.59
C PHE A 81 13.08 5.17 -3.62
N LEU A 82 12.72 4.42 -4.66
CA LEU A 82 13.07 3.02 -4.79
C LEU A 82 14.59 2.83 -4.72
N ARG A 83 15.04 1.85 -3.95
CA ARG A 83 16.45 1.50 -3.79
C ARG A 83 16.81 0.34 -4.68
N THR A 84 18.08 0.26 -5.03
CA THR A 84 18.71 -0.98 -5.49
C THR A 84 18.97 -1.90 -4.29
N GLU A 85 19.18 -3.20 -4.53
CA GLU A 85 19.46 -4.15 -3.43
C GLU A 85 20.71 -3.75 -2.64
N ALA A 86 21.75 -3.24 -3.32
CA ALA A 86 22.98 -2.78 -2.70
C ALA A 86 22.75 -1.59 -1.76
N GLU A 87 21.91 -0.62 -2.15
CA GLU A 87 21.57 0.53 -1.31
C GLU A 87 20.80 0.10 -0.05
N ALA A 88 19.84 -0.84 -0.18
CA ALA A 88 19.09 -1.36 0.96
C ALA A 88 19.98 -2.14 1.95
N LEU A 89 20.95 -2.92 1.43
CA LEU A 89 21.93 -3.64 2.26
C LEU A 89 22.86 -2.67 2.99
N ALA A 90 23.37 -1.63 2.30
CA ALA A 90 24.25 -0.63 2.91
C ALA A 90 23.57 0.08 4.10
N PHE A 91 22.27 0.37 3.99
CA PHE A 91 21.51 0.91 5.14
C PHE A 91 21.48 -0.06 6.31
N CYS A 92 21.19 -1.35 6.08
CA CYS A 92 21.16 -2.35 7.14
C CYS A 92 22.54 -2.51 7.81
N GLU A 93 23.61 -2.49 7.03
CA GLU A 93 24.99 -2.50 7.55
C GLU A 93 25.27 -1.29 8.44
N SER A 94 24.83 -0.09 8.04
CA SER A 94 24.99 1.13 8.85
C SER A 94 24.27 1.07 10.21
N LYS A 95 23.22 0.26 10.31
CA LYS A 95 22.45 0.00 11.54
C LYS A 95 22.95 -1.22 12.32
N ASN A 96 24.02 -1.88 11.87
CA ASN A 96 24.51 -3.16 12.41
C ASN A 96 23.42 -4.26 12.43
N GLU A 97 22.49 -4.25 11.46
CA GLU A 97 21.39 -5.20 11.39
C GLU A 97 21.74 -6.39 10.48
N ALA A 98 21.52 -7.59 10.99
CA ALA A 98 21.81 -8.82 10.26
C ALA A 98 20.73 -9.10 9.21
N VAL A 99 21.10 -9.06 7.93
CA VAL A 99 20.17 -9.31 6.82
C VAL A 99 20.15 -10.80 6.45
N ARG A 100 18.97 -11.41 6.52
CA ARG A 100 18.75 -12.77 6.02
C ARG A 100 18.56 -12.76 4.50
N ARG A 101 18.73 -13.92 3.86
CA ARG A 101 18.35 -14.13 2.45
C ARG A 101 17.12 -15.02 2.36
N THR A 102 16.33 -14.81 1.32
CA THR A 102 15.30 -15.77 0.92
C THR A 102 15.97 -17.08 0.58
N ARG A 103 15.41 -18.20 1.04
CA ARG A 103 15.86 -19.55 0.66
C ARG A 103 14.85 -20.13 -0.31
N THR A 104 15.19 -20.23 -1.59
CA THR A 104 14.36 -20.98 -2.56
C THR A 104 14.85 -22.42 -2.67
N LYS A 105 13.93 -23.36 -2.94
CA LYS A 105 14.27 -24.79 -3.12
C LYS A 105 15.22 -25.05 -4.29
N ASN A 106 15.23 -24.16 -5.29
CA ASN A 106 16.17 -24.19 -6.40
C ASN A 106 17.20 -23.06 -6.22
N ALA A 107 18.48 -23.44 -6.13
CA ALA A 107 19.60 -22.54 -5.87
C ALA A 107 19.93 -21.61 -7.05
N ASP A 108 19.44 -21.94 -8.25
CA ASP A 108 19.67 -21.14 -9.45
C ASP A 108 18.79 -19.87 -9.51
N HIS A 109 17.77 -19.76 -8.66
CA HIS A 109 17.01 -18.52 -8.52
C HIS A 109 17.79 -17.50 -7.68
N HIS A 110 17.64 -16.21 -8.01
CA HIS A 110 18.21 -15.13 -7.20
C HIS A 110 17.72 -15.25 -5.75
N GLN A 111 18.66 -15.42 -4.81
CA GLN A 111 18.38 -15.46 -3.38
C GLN A 111 18.30 -14.03 -2.85
N SER A 112 17.21 -13.34 -3.16
CA SER A 112 16.97 -11.96 -2.74
C SER A 112 17.19 -11.80 -1.23
N SER A 113 17.92 -10.75 -0.87
CA SER A 113 18.03 -10.31 0.52
C SER A 113 16.66 -9.98 1.11
N LYS A 114 16.59 -10.00 2.44
CA LYS A 114 15.45 -9.53 3.22
C LYS A 114 15.78 -8.16 3.85
N ALA A 115 16.39 -7.28 3.05
CA ALA A 115 16.93 -6.02 3.52
C ALA A 115 15.81 -5.09 3.99
N MET A 116 14.69 -5.04 3.26
CA MET A 116 13.54 -4.22 3.66
C MET A 116 12.91 -4.76 4.95
N ILE A 117 12.72 -6.08 5.05
CA ILE A 117 12.25 -6.73 6.29
C ILE A 117 13.17 -6.39 7.48
N ALA A 118 14.49 -6.47 7.30
CA ALA A 118 15.45 -6.17 8.37
C ALA A 118 15.34 -4.70 8.82
N ALA A 119 15.31 -3.76 7.88
CA ALA A 119 15.17 -2.33 8.15
C ALA A 119 13.85 -2.01 8.90
N VAL A 120 12.72 -2.50 8.40
CA VAL A 120 11.40 -2.29 9.03
C VAL A 120 11.37 -2.88 10.44
N SER A 121 11.90 -4.10 10.62
CA SER A 121 11.91 -4.80 11.90
C SER A 121 12.78 -4.09 12.94
N ALA A 122 13.94 -3.58 12.52
CA ALA A 122 14.86 -2.86 13.40
C ALA A 122 14.21 -1.60 13.99
N VAL A 123 13.65 -0.75 13.11
CA VAL A 123 12.96 0.47 13.51
C VAL A 123 11.72 0.15 14.36
N ALA A 124 10.91 -0.82 13.93
CA ALA A 124 9.70 -1.19 14.69
C ALA A 124 10.01 -1.67 16.11
N ARG A 125 11.09 -2.45 16.28
CA ARG A 125 11.58 -2.90 17.59
C ARG A 125 12.06 -1.75 18.46
N GLU A 126 12.88 -0.87 17.90
CA GLU A 126 13.44 0.29 18.63
C GLU A 126 12.33 1.21 19.14
N VAL A 127 11.41 1.60 18.25
CA VAL A 127 10.30 2.51 18.61
C VAL A 127 9.32 1.83 19.57
N SER A 128 9.01 0.54 19.39
CA SER A 128 8.13 -0.17 20.32
C SER A 128 8.72 -0.23 21.73
N ASN A 129 10.01 -0.50 21.85
CA ASN A 129 10.72 -0.48 23.14
C ASN A 129 10.69 0.91 23.79
N LYS A 130 10.91 1.97 23.00
CA LYS A 130 10.83 3.36 23.46
C LYS A 130 9.44 3.69 24.05
N HIS A 131 8.37 3.16 23.46
CA HIS A 131 6.98 3.35 23.91
C HIS A 131 6.51 2.32 24.95
N GLY A 132 7.37 1.39 25.39
CA GLY A 132 6.99 0.35 26.35
C GLY A 132 5.93 -0.63 25.84
N THR A 133 5.84 -0.82 24.51
CA THR A 133 4.93 -1.76 23.86
C THR A 133 5.69 -2.90 23.18
N THR A 134 4.98 -3.95 22.79
CA THR A 134 5.55 -5.09 22.05
C THR A 134 5.34 -4.96 20.56
N ALA A 135 6.14 -5.68 19.76
CA ALA A 135 5.92 -5.82 18.33
C ALA A 135 6.11 -7.28 17.93
N ASN A 136 5.19 -7.81 17.12
CA ASN A 136 5.40 -9.06 16.41
C ASN A 136 5.98 -8.76 15.02
N LEU A 137 7.28 -9.03 14.85
CA LEU A 137 8.05 -8.68 13.65
C LEU A 137 8.09 -9.82 12.60
N ASP A 138 7.53 -10.99 12.92
CA ASP A 138 7.46 -12.14 12.01
C ASP A 138 6.22 -12.99 12.33
N PRO A 139 4.99 -12.49 12.07
CA PRO A 139 3.76 -13.20 12.39
C PRO A 139 3.64 -14.56 11.73
N GLN A 140 3.55 -15.61 12.55
CA GLN A 140 3.35 -16.99 12.07
C GLN A 140 1.87 -17.38 11.96
N THR A 141 0.96 -16.53 12.45
CA THR A 141 -0.49 -16.73 12.39
C THR A 141 -1.22 -15.45 11.99
N ARG A 142 -2.53 -15.55 11.76
CA ARG A 142 -3.38 -14.42 11.41
C ARG A 142 -3.50 -13.41 12.55
N CYS A 143 -3.71 -12.15 12.19
CA CYS A 143 -4.18 -11.15 13.14
C CYS A 143 -5.67 -11.37 13.38
N VAL A 144 -6.10 -11.13 14.62
CA VAL A 144 -7.47 -11.30 15.07
C VAL A 144 -7.89 -10.02 15.78
N TRP A 145 -8.99 -9.41 15.34
CA TRP A 145 -9.63 -8.30 16.01
C TRP A 145 -10.96 -8.74 16.59
N CYS A 146 -11.13 -8.50 17.88
CA CYS A 146 -12.33 -8.80 18.66
C CYS A 146 -12.91 -7.47 19.14
N SER A 147 -14.17 -7.22 18.81
CA SER A 147 -15.00 -6.19 19.46
C SER A 147 -16.11 -6.87 20.27
N THR A 148 -16.96 -6.09 20.96
CA THR A 148 -18.06 -6.63 21.77
C THR A 148 -18.97 -7.58 20.98
N ASN A 149 -19.20 -7.31 19.69
CA ASN A 149 -20.14 -8.06 18.85
C ASN A 149 -19.56 -8.49 17.50
N ASP A 150 -18.25 -8.37 17.28
CA ASP A 150 -17.63 -8.70 15.99
C ASP A 150 -16.27 -9.39 16.19
N LEU A 151 -15.95 -10.29 15.27
CA LEU A 151 -14.70 -11.02 15.19
C LEU A 151 -14.20 -10.95 13.76
N HIS A 152 -13.08 -10.28 13.55
CA HIS A 152 -12.40 -10.25 12.27
C HIS A 152 -11.06 -10.97 12.35
N VAL A 153 -10.74 -11.76 11.33
CA VAL A 153 -9.46 -12.47 11.18
C VAL A 153 -8.90 -12.08 9.83
N SER A 154 -7.63 -11.65 9.79
CA SER A 154 -7.01 -11.23 8.52
C SER A 154 -7.02 -12.37 7.50
N ALA A 155 -7.34 -12.07 6.23
CA ALA A 155 -7.30 -13.07 5.15
C ALA A 155 -5.94 -13.79 5.03
N ARG A 156 -4.85 -13.11 5.41
CA ARG A 156 -3.46 -13.59 5.33
C ARG A 156 -2.64 -13.31 6.59
N ASN A 157 -1.50 -13.99 6.75
CA ASN A 157 -0.48 -13.56 7.70
C ASN A 157 0.10 -12.25 7.15
N LEU A 158 0.26 -11.28 8.04
CA LEU A 158 0.87 -10.00 7.74
C LEU A 158 2.36 -10.05 8.11
N ASP A 159 3.13 -9.08 7.66
CA ASP A 159 4.59 -9.07 7.86
C ASP A 159 4.99 -8.44 9.21
N GLY A 160 4.04 -7.83 9.91
CA GLY A 160 4.16 -7.53 11.33
C GLY A 160 2.96 -6.80 11.92
N ALA A 161 2.95 -6.71 13.24
CA ALA A 161 1.84 -6.19 14.00
C ALA A 161 2.26 -5.63 15.37
N ILE A 162 1.60 -4.56 15.83
CA ILE A 162 1.79 -3.95 17.15
C ILE A 162 0.43 -3.76 17.83
N PRO A 163 0.25 -4.13 19.12
CA PRO A 163 1.27 -4.72 20.01
C PRO A 163 1.55 -6.20 19.76
N GLY A 164 0.67 -6.90 19.05
CA GLY A 164 0.74 -8.33 18.80
C GLY A 164 -0.33 -8.76 17.81
N LEU A 165 -0.71 -10.03 17.80
CA LEU A 165 -1.67 -10.55 16.81
C LEU A 165 -3.13 -10.49 17.27
N ALA A 166 -3.38 -10.26 18.56
CA ALA A 166 -4.72 -10.02 19.09
C ALA A 166 -4.95 -8.52 19.26
N ASN A 167 -5.95 -7.98 18.58
CA ASN A 167 -6.29 -6.56 18.51
C ASN A 167 -5.10 -5.63 18.17
N PRO A 168 -4.34 -5.88 17.08
CA PRO A 168 -3.29 -4.94 16.70
C PRO A 168 -3.87 -3.58 16.31
N LEU A 169 -3.21 -2.52 16.76
CA LEU A 169 -3.49 -1.13 16.38
C LEU A 169 -2.79 -0.76 15.06
N ILE A 170 -1.68 -1.44 14.78
CA ILE A 170 -0.81 -1.19 13.64
C ILE A 170 -0.45 -2.54 13.03
N VAL A 171 -0.63 -2.67 11.72
CA VAL A 171 -0.22 -3.85 10.95
C VAL A 171 0.48 -3.41 9.67
N TRP A 172 1.39 -4.25 9.17
CA TRP A 172 2.07 -3.94 7.92
C TRP A 172 2.33 -5.13 7.01
N GLU A 173 2.48 -4.80 5.73
CA GLU A 173 2.90 -5.71 4.67
C GLU A 173 4.14 -5.19 3.96
N ILE A 174 5.07 -6.08 3.58
CA ILE A 174 6.34 -5.73 2.93
C ILE A 174 6.42 -6.40 1.55
N LYS A 175 6.50 -5.56 0.52
CA LYS A 175 6.60 -5.97 -0.89
C LYS A 175 7.98 -5.59 -1.44
N GLU A 176 9.00 -6.37 -1.06
CA GLU A 176 10.39 -6.21 -1.53
C GLU A 176 10.74 -7.20 -2.65
N TYR A 177 11.40 -6.71 -3.70
CA TYR A 177 11.67 -7.49 -4.92
C TYR A 177 13.03 -7.12 -5.55
N TRP A 178 14.08 -7.91 -5.25
CA TRP A 178 15.47 -7.61 -5.61
C TRP A 178 16.00 -8.32 -6.87
N GLY A 179 15.12 -8.83 -7.73
CA GLY A 179 15.52 -9.53 -8.95
C GLY A 179 15.79 -8.61 -10.13
N GLN A 180 16.59 -9.08 -11.09
CA GLN A 180 16.83 -8.40 -12.38
C GLN A 180 15.81 -8.80 -13.46
N THR A 181 14.87 -9.70 -13.16
CA THR A 181 13.84 -10.14 -14.11
C THR A 181 12.66 -9.16 -14.15
N LYS A 182 11.90 -9.16 -15.25
CA LYS A 182 10.83 -8.17 -15.53
C LYS A 182 9.61 -8.17 -14.57
N GLY A 183 9.67 -8.88 -13.44
CA GLY A 183 8.57 -9.00 -12.49
C GLY A 183 7.41 -9.84 -13.04
N GLY A 184 7.05 -10.90 -12.31
CA GLY A 184 5.95 -11.81 -12.67
C GLY A 184 4.59 -11.41 -12.08
N SER A 185 3.63 -12.33 -12.12
CA SER A 185 2.29 -12.17 -11.52
C SER A 185 2.35 -11.78 -10.04
N LYS A 186 3.38 -12.23 -9.32
CA LYS A 186 3.60 -11.98 -7.88
C LYS A 186 3.45 -10.51 -7.47
N MET A 187 3.85 -9.56 -8.32
CA MET A 187 3.76 -8.14 -8.01
C MET A 187 2.34 -7.60 -8.16
N SER A 188 1.55 -8.17 -9.08
CA SER A 188 0.11 -7.90 -9.15
C SER A 188 -0.62 -8.59 -8.01
N ASP A 189 -0.22 -9.81 -7.63
CA ASP A 189 -0.77 -10.52 -6.47
C ASP A 189 -0.58 -9.69 -5.19
N ALA A 190 0.61 -9.11 -4.99
CA ALA A 190 0.88 -8.20 -3.88
C ALA A 190 -0.10 -7.02 -3.79
N VAL A 191 -0.51 -6.45 -4.93
CA VAL A 191 -1.52 -5.39 -4.96
C VAL A 191 -2.88 -5.92 -4.53
N TYR A 192 -3.30 -7.09 -5.05
CA TYR A 192 -4.60 -7.67 -4.71
C TYR A 192 -4.67 -8.11 -3.25
N GLU A 193 -3.58 -8.62 -2.70
CA GLU A 193 -3.45 -8.97 -1.29
C GLU A 193 -3.67 -7.74 -0.39
N CYS A 194 -2.94 -6.65 -0.63
CA CYS A 194 -3.10 -5.42 0.14
C CYS A 194 -4.47 -4.77 -0.05
N HIS A 195 -5.05 -4.87 -1.25
CA HIS A 195 -6.41 -4.42 -1.51
C HIS A 195 -7.42 -5.19 -0.67
N LEU A 196 -7.36 -6.53 -0.68
CA LEU A 196 -8.25 -7.38 0.11
C LEU A 196 -8.14 -7.08 1.61
N VAL A 197 -6.92 -7.07 2.14
CA VAL A 197 -6.68 -6.75 3.56
C VAL A 197 -7.22 -5.36 3.87
N GLY A 198 -6.91 -4.35 3.06
CA GLY A 198 -7.41 -2.99 3.25
C GLY A 198 -8.93 -2.91 3.31
N MET A 199 -9.64 -3.58 2.39
CA MET A 199 -11.11 -3.62 2.39
C MET A 199 -11.67 -4.28 3.64
N GLU A 200 -11.13 -5.45 4.02
CA GLU A 200 -11.55 -6.19 5.21
C GLU A 200 -11.38 -5.35 6.48
N LEU A 201 -10.24 -4.65 6.61
CA LEU A 201 -10.00 -3.73 7.71
C LEU A 201 -11.03 -2.60 7.71
N ARG A 202 -11.24 -1.90 6.59
CA ARG A 202 -12.23 -0.80 6.54
C ARG A 202 -13.65 -1.25 6.84
N GLU A 203 -14.02 -2.47 6.45
CA GLU A 203 -15.31 -3.05 6.83
C GLU A 203 -15.40 -3.30 8.33
N PHE A 204 -14.37 -3.89 8.94
CA PHE A 204 -14.32 -4.09 10.38
C PHE A 204 -14.37 -2.77 11.15
N GLU A 205 -13.58 -1.77 10.75
CA GLU A 205 -13.59 -0.44 11.37
C GLU A 205 -14.97 0.21 11.30
N SER A 206 -15.66 0.09 10.15
CA SER A 206 -16.99 0.67 9.97
C SER A 206 -18.06 0.05 10.88
N LYS A 207 -17.89 -1.23 11.25
CA LYS A 207 -18.82 -1.97 12.12
C LYS A 207 -18.49 -1.81 13.60
N SER A 208 -17.21 -1.81 13.94
CA SER A 208 -16.71 -1.83 15.32
C SER A 208 -16.39 -0.46 15.89
N GLY A 209 -16.12 0.54 15.05
CA GLY A 209 -15.60 1.85 15.46
C GLY A 209 -14.12 1.82 15.91
N ILE A 210 -13.46 0.66 15.85
CA ILE A 210 -12.04 0.51 16.20
C ILE A 210 -11.20 0.81 14.97
N SER A 211 -10.34 1.83 15.02
CA SER A 211 -9.42 2.16 13.92
C SER A 211 -8.13 1.33 13.96
N ILE A 212 -7.63 0.95 12.79
CA ILE A 212 -6.44 0.13 12.57
C ILE A 212 -5.58 0.81 11.51
N ASN A 213 -4.30 1.02 11.83
CA ASN A 213 -3.34 1.58 10.88
C ASN A 213 -2.75 0.45 10.03
N HIS A 214 -2.99 0.52 8.73
CA HIS A 214 -2.48 -0.41 7.73
C HIS A 214 -1.35 0.23 6.91
N ILE A 215 -0.12 -0.27 7.09
CA ILE A 215 1.07 0.25 6.43
C ILE A 215 1.57 -0.73 5.38
N VAL A 216 1.90 -0.24 4.20
CA VAL A 216 2.52 -1.04 3.15
C VAL A 216 3.89 -0.50 2.82
N PHE A 217 4.86 -1.39 2.76
CA PHE A 217 6.23 -1.12 2.38
C PHE A 217 6.51 -1.66 0.98
N VAL A 218 7.16 -0.86 0.12
CA VAL A 218 7.48 -1.24 -1.25
C VAL A 218 8.94 -0.94 -1.56
N ASP A 219 9.69 -1.91 -2.05
CA ASP A 219 11.07 -1.68 -2.50
C ASP A 219 11.54 -2.67 -3.58
N GLY A 220 12.62 -2.33 -4.28
CA GLY A 220 13.13 -3.10 -5.42
C GLY A 220 13.07 -2.31 -6.73
N LYS A 221 14.00 -1.37 -6.90
CA LYS A 221 14.03 -0.40 -8.01
C LYS A 221 13.92 -1.06 -9.37
N GLU A 222 14.71 -2.10 -9.64
CA GLU A 222 14.75 -2.77 -10.93
C GLU A 222 13.39 -3.36 -11.31
N GLN A 223 12.72 -4.02 -10.35
CA GLN A 223 11.43 -4.68 -10.59
C GLN A 223 10.26 -3.70 -10.64
N TRP A 224 10.18 -2.74 -9.71
CA TRP A 224 9.08 -1.78 -9.69
C TRP A 224 9.16 -0.76 -10.83
N SER A 225 10.36 -0.41 -11.30
CA SER A 225 10.53 0.49 -12.45
C SER A 225 9.99 -0.10 -13.76
N VAL A 226 9.98 -1.43 -13.91
CA VAL A 226 9.36 -2.10 -15.08
C VAL A 226 7.90 -2.47 -14.84
N ARG A 227 7.45 -2.49 -13.59
CA ARG A 227 6.06 -2.78 -13.16
C ARG A 227 5.34 -1.53 -12.66
N LYS A 228 5.53 -0.40 -13.34
CA LYS A 228 4.93 0.91 -12.97
C LYS A 228 3.41 0.85 -12.81
N SER A 229 2.72 -0.02 -13.55
CA SER A 229 1.27 -0.20 -13.41
C SER A 229 0.88 -0.73 -12.04
N ASP A 230 1.65 -1.65 -11.46
CA ASP A 230 1.38 -2.21 -10.14
C ASP A 230 1.77 -1.21 -9.04
N LEU A 231 2.91 -0.50 -9.19
CA LEU A 231 3.29 0.57 -8.26
C LEU A 231 2.24 1.68 -8.19
N ARG A 232 1.68 2.09 -9.34
CA ARG A 232 0.57 3.04 -9.37
C ARG A 232 -0.69 2.54 -8.66
N ARG A 233 -0.93 1.23 -8.63
CA ARG A 233 -2.08 0.68 -7.91
C ARG A 233 -1.88 0.77 -6.39
N PHE A 234 -0.65 0.67 -5.87
CA PHE A 234 -0.41 0.98 -4.45
C PHE A 234 -0.72 2.43 -4.11
N ILE A 235 -0.37 3.36 -5.01
CA ILE A 235 -0.77 4.77 -4.88
C ILE A 235 -2.30 4.91 -4.91
N ASP A 236 -2.99 4.14 -5.76
CA ASP A 236 -4.45 4.10 -5.77
C ASP A 236 -5.03 3.60 -4.44
N LEU A 237 -4.49 2.51 -3.87
CA LEU A 237 -4.92 2.01 -2.56
C LEU A 237 -4.70 3.03 -1.45
N LEU A 238 -3.59 3.79 -1.50
CA LEU A 238 -3.26 4.84 -0.54
C LEU A 238 -4.28 5.98 -0.58
N ASN A 239 -4.52 6.55 -1.76
CA ASN A 239 -5.43 7.69 -1.90
C ASN A 239 -6.90 7.29 -1.73
N GLN A 240 -7.24 6.03 -2.04
CA GLN A 240 -8.55 5.46 -1.72
C GLN A 240 -8.75 5.27 -0.20
N GLY A 241 -7.69 5.27 0.59
CA GLY A 241 -7.74 5.05 2.03
C GLY A 241 -7.86 3.58 2.43
N LEU A 242 -7.52 2.64 1.55
CA LEU A 242 -7.45 1.21 1.87
C LEU A 242 -6.14 0.84 2.58
N ILE A 243 -5.11 1.67 2.40
CA ILE A 243 -3.87 1.65 3.19
C ILE A 243 -3.65 3.07 3.73
N ASP A 244 -3.14 3.19 4.94
CA ASP A 244 -2.93 4.48 5.62
C ASP A 244 -1.59 5.11 5.25
N TYR A 245 -0.57 4.26 5.12
CA TYR A 245 0.79 4.66 4.78
C TYR A 245 1.36 3.74 3.70
N LEU A 246 2.03 4.35 2.73
CA LEU A 246 2.82 3.67 1.71
C LEU A 246 4.26 4.17 1.85
N ILE A 247 5.15 3.33 2.37
CA ILE A 247 6.56 3.68 2.60
C ILE A 247 7.41 3.02 1.51
N ILE A 248 8.07 3.86 0.70
CA ILE A 248 8.76 3.40 -0.52
C ILE A 248 10.27 3.54 -0.36
N GLY A 249 10.99 2.44 -0.55
CA GLY A 249 12.46 2.41 -0.57
C GLY A 249 13.11 3.21 0.55
N ARG A 250 13.84 4.28 0.21
CA ARG A 250 14.57 5.12 1.18
C ARG A 250 13.67 5.77 2.23
N GLU A 251 12.36 5.92 1.98
CA GLU A 251 11.45 6.44 3.02
C GLU A 251 11.45 5.56 4.28
N VAL A 252 11.87 4.29 4.22
CA VAL A 252 12.00 3.46 5.45
C VAL A 252 13.07 4.00 6.40
N GLU A 253 14.07 4.69 5.86
CA GLU A 253 15.23 5.21 6.60
C GLU A 253 14.90 6.55 7.26
N GLU A 254 14.00 7.31 6.66
CA GLU A 254 13.69 8.69 7.02
C GLU A 254 12.32 8.82 7.73
N GLU A 255 11.32 8.07 7.27
CA GLU A 255 9.92 8.28 7.65
C GLU A 255 9.38 7.22 8.60
N TRP A 256 9.88 5.98 8.56
CA TRP A 256 9.23 4.89 9.29
C TRP A 256 9.26 5.10 10.81
N GLU A 257 10.39 5.57 11.34
CA GLU A 257 10.53 5.89 12.77
C GLU A 257 9.54 6.99 13.17
N ILE A 258 9.47 8.07 12.38
CA ILE A 258 8.60 9.23 12.63
C ILE A 258 7.13 8.82 12.58
N VAL A 259 6.72 8.04 11.56
CA VAL A 259 5.35 7.54 11.43
C VAL A 259 4.98 6.70 12.65
N LEU A 260 5.83 5.74 13.01
CA LEU A 260 5.52 4.82 14.10
C LEU A 260 5.48 5.52 15.45
N ASP A 261 6.41 6.45 15.72
CA ASP A 261 6.45 7.24 16.95
C ASP A 261 5.18 8.07 17.12
N ASN A 262 4.69 8.70 16.05
CA ASN A 262 3.43 9.46 16.05
C ASN A 262 2.20 8.58 16.29
N LEU A 263 2.14 7.41 15.65
CA LEU A 263 1.02 6.47 15.81
C LEU A 263 0.95 5.92 17.24
N LEU A 264 2.08 5.58 17.85
CA LEU A 264 2.13 5.07 19.21
C LEU A 264 1.89 6.18 20.25
N SER A 265 2.41 7.39 20.03
CA SER A 265 2.13 8.54 20.91
C SER A 265 0.65 8.91 20.95
N SER A 266 -0.04 8.86 19.80
CA SER A 266 -1.47 9.18 19.72
C SER A 266 -2.39 8.08 20.28
N SER A 267 -1.90 6.83 20.32
CA SER A 267 -2.63 5.69 20.86
C SER A 267 -2.61 5.66 22.40
N SER A 268 -1.51 6.10 23.02
CA SER A 268 -1.38 6.20 24.48
C SER A 268 -2.33 7.22 25.13
N VAL A 269 -2.96 8.09 24.34
CA VAL A 269 -3.96 9.07 24.78
C VAL A 269 -5.39 8.52 24.70
N ARG A 270 -5.62 7.38 24.02
CA ARG A 270 -6.95 6.79 23.79
C ARG A 270 -7.25 5.55 24.65
N GLN A 271 -6.31 5.13 25.51
CA GLN A 271 -6.55 4.14 26.56
C GLN A 271 -6.96 4.82 27.86
#